data_AF-A3UDD4-F1
#
_entry.id   AF-A3UDD4-F1
#
_cell.length_a   1.000
_cell.length_b   1.000
_cell.length_c   1.000
_cell.angle_alpha   90.00
_cell.angle_beta   90.00
_cell.angle_gamma   90.00
#
_symmetry.space_group_name_H-M   'P 1'
#
loop_
_entity.id
_entity.type
_entity.pdbx_description
1 polymer ?
#
loop_
_entity_poly.entity_id
_entity_poly.type
_entity_poly.pdbx_seq_one_letter_code
_entity_poly.pdbx_strand_id
1 'polypeptide(L)'
;MTPSPSCVTLYAKKLHRLLNYRDESDAGASILIEQLQELYALTEPDDLSWRHAWLFENSWVDLPAFKRLEDYKAEDALRTEHRKQALQEILDHSGLAGLLTLAAHKTDAYLIGCTLGQLDAAPPLDEVVTFLVSRQNGYLRQDPIGQLTSGYLNHILKSGEAEPLERVLLLAREAGHDADRLGRLLSCAPQRAFVWDFLESQPADVQASYWRSATPYFLQDAGSDRAETIINCLLDAKRPYTALNALKGQFDTVSADTLARILEAIAQSQDDEERWPLDSYSVTEAIKAIENGDGVAEHRIVQLEFLFFRALSFGRWSEAKSLYRAITTQPAHLIELIKMAFKERSAEARDMTDQEVFNAENALDILMDGKAYPGLDETGTIRPDILDRFVDESLALAEACDRREITEQIIGQMLSHVSDGSDGVWPHEGARALLDREAFEDLRLGFVIQIHNNRGVHSATDGAEERALAARYRAHADALMLDWPRLAGALNSVAEDYERQAQRESVESRLRREI
;
A
#
# COMPACT_ATOMS: atom_id res chain seq x y z
N MET A 1 -47.13 -1.72 6.27
CA MET A 1 -45.81 -1.33 5.76
C MET A 1 -44.80 -1.83 6.78
N THR A 2 -44.07 -2.90 6.46
CA THR A 2 -42.95 -3.34 7.28
C THR A 2 -41.91 -2.20 7.29
N PRO A 3 -41.47 -1.75 8.47
CA PRO A 3 -40.43 -0.73 8.59
C PRO A 3 -39.16 -1.17 7.85
N SER A 4 -38.50 -0.23 7.18
CA SER A 4 -37.21 -0.50 6.53
C SER A 4 -36.14 -0.82 7.59
N PRO A 5 -35.26 -1.80 7.37
CA PRO A 5 -34.12 -2.12 8.24
C PRO A 5 -33.24 -0.92 8.58
N SER A 6 -33.17 0.05 7.66
CA SER A 6 -32.45 1.31 7.88
C SER A 6 -33.00 2.14 9.04
N CYS A 7 -34.29 2.01 9.37
CA CYS A 7 -34.92 2.79 10.44
C CYS A 7 -34.53 2.26 11.83
N VAL A 8 -34.47 0.94 12.00
CA VAL A 8 -34.09 0.31 13.29
C VAL A 8 -32.64 0.63 13.64
N THR A 9 -31.71 0.46 12.69
CA THR A 9 -30.30 0.83 12.87
C THR A 9 -30.14 2.33 13.14
N LEU A 10 -30.92 3.18 12.47
CA LEU A 10 -30.91 4.63 12.70
C LEU A 10 -31.42 5.00 14.10
N TYR A 11 -32.51 4.38 14.56
CA TYR A 11 -33.05 4.62 15.90
C TYR A 11 -32.12 4.08 16.99
N ALA A 12 -31.51 2.91 16.81
CA ALA A 12 -30.49 2.37 17.72
C ALA A 12 -29.29 3.31 17.87
N LYS A 13 -28.72 3.80 16.75
CA LYS A 13 -27.61 4.78 16.77
C LYS A 13 -28.01 6.09 17.45
N LYS A 14 -29.22 6.59 17.17
CA LYS A 14 -29.71 7.84 17.77
C LYS A 14 -29.97 7.68 19.28
N LEU A 15 -30.50 6.54 19.71
CA LEU A 15 -30.65 6.17 21.12
C LEU A 15 -29.29 6.06 21.80
N HIS A 16 -28.33 5.33 21.22
CA HIS A 16 -26.97 5.24 21.75
C HIS A 16 -26.35 6.62 21.98
N ARG A 17 -26.47 7.51 20.98
CA ARG A 17 -25.91 8.87 21.09
C ARG A 17 -26.57 9.69 22.20
N LEU A 18 -27.89 9.66 22.29
CA LEU A 18 -28.64 10.41 23.30
C LEU A 18 -28.45 9.84 24.71
N LEU A 19 -28.30 8.52 24.84
CA LEU A 19 -28.03 7.90 26.12
C LEU A 19 -26.61 8.27 26.60
N ASN A 20 -25.59 8.17 25.74
CA ASN A 20 -24.20 8.26 26.18
C ASN A 20 -23.56 9.67 26.09
N TYR A 21 -24.13 10.59 25.30
CA TYR A 21 -23.50 11.90 25.03
C TYR A 21 -24.43 13.11 25.23
N ARG A 22 -25.60 12.95 25.87
CA ARG A 22 -26.48 14.09 26.20
C ARG A 22 -25.92 14.93 27.35
N ASP A 23 -26.31 16.20 27.37
CA ASP A 23 -26.27 16.99 28.61
C ASP A 23 -27.37 16.44 29.55
N GLU A 24 -26.98 15.97 30.74
CA GLU A 24 -27.90 15.39 31.72
C GLU A 24 -28.96 16.39 32.22
N SER A 25 -28.75 17.70 32.00
CA SER A 25 -29.70 18.75 32.34
C SER A 25 -30.75 19.04 31.25
N ASP A 26 -30.64 18.41 30.07
CA ASP A 26 -31.58 18.61 28.97
C ASP A 26 -32.85 17.75 29.12
N ALA A 27 -33.93 18.36 29.62
CA ALA A 27 -35.25 17.73 29.73
C ALA A 27 -35.85 17.31 28.38
N GLY A 28 -35.49 17.98 27.28
CA GLY A 28 -35.93 17.62 25.93
C GLY A 28 -35.31 16.31 25.44
N ALA A 29 -34.09 16.01 25.86
CA ALA A 29 -33.41 14.76 25.52
C ALA A 29 -34.08 13.53 26.15
N SER A 30 -34.62 13.65 27.37
CA SER A 30 -35.34 12.54 28.03
C SER A 30 -36.64 12.16 27.31
N ILE A 31 -37.44 13.15 26.90
CA ILE A 31 -38.67 12.91 26.12
C ILE A 31 -38.33 12.27 24.78
N LEU A 32 -37.27 12.73 24.12
CA LEU A 32 -36.83 12.18 22.83
C LEU A 32 -36.34 10.74 22.95
N ILE A 33 -35.70 10.36 24.07
CA ILE A 33 -35.29 8.97 24.33
C ILE A 33 -36.50 8.07 24.46
N GLU A 34 -37.51 8.43 25.26
CA GLU A 34 -38.74 7.64 25.42
C GLU A 34 -39.44 7.44 24.06
N GLN A 35 -39.60 8.51 23.29
CA GLN A 35 -40.19 8.44 21.95
C GLN A 35 -39.39 7.56 20.99
N LEU A 36 -38.06 7.63 21.04
CA LEU A 36 -37.21 6.78 20.20
C LEU A 36 -37.22 5.32 20.66
N GLN A 37 -37.36 5.03 21.95
CA GLN A 37 -37.53 3.68 22.48
C GLN A 37 -38.85 3.07 22.02
N GLU A 38 -39.95 3.85 22.07
CA GLU A 38 -41.25 3.42 21.54
C GLU A 38 -41.20 3.17 20.04
N LEU A 39 -40.60 4.09 19.26
CA LEU A 39 -40.44 3.91 17.82
C LEU A 39 -39.53 2.73 17.48
N TYR A 40 -38.46 2.51 18.24
CA TYR A 40 -37.59 1.36 18.09
C TYR A 40 -38.38 0.05 18.28
N ALA A 41 -39.16 -0.06 19.36
CA ALA A 41 -40.01 -1.22 19.62
C ALA A 41 -41.11 -1.41 18.55
N LEU A 42 -41.73 -0.33 18.08
CA LEU A 42 -42.76 -0.36 17.03
C LEU A 42 -42.22 -0.71 15.64
N THR A 43 -40.92 -0.50 15.41
CA THR A 43 -40.29 -0.76 14.11
C THR A 43 -39.49 -2.05 14.06
N GLU A 44 -39.53 -2.83 15.13
CA GLU A 44 -38.83 -4.10 15.23
C GLU A 44 -39.43 -5.14 14.27
N PRO A 45 -38.65 -5.74 13.35
CA PRO A 45 -39.15 -6.75 12.42
C PRO A 45 -39.68 -8.00 13.15
N ASP A 46 -40.73 -8.62 12.62
CA ASP A 46 -41.23 -9.91 13.11
C ASP A 46 -40.25 -11.05 12.81
N ASP A 47 -39.55 -10.97 11.67
CA ASP A 47 -38.51 -11.92 11.29
C ASP A 47 -37.25 -11.70 12.15
N LEU A 48 -36.87 -12.74 12.92
CA LEU A 48 -35.74 -12.67 13.85
C LEU A 48 -34.40 -12.40 13.16
N SER A 49 -34.23 -12.89 11.93
CA SER A 49 -32.98 -12.68 11.17
C SER A 49 -32.83 -11.22 10.79
N TRP A 50 -33.92 -10.59 10.36
CA TRP A 50 -33.96 -9.14 10.10
C TRP A 50 -33.82 -8.30 11.37
N ARG A 51 -34.49 -8.69 12.45
CA ARG A 51 -34.47 -8.00 13.74
C ARG A 51 -33.05 -7.88 14.29
N HIS A 52 -32.29 -8.96 14.21
CA HIS A 52 -30.97 -9.07 14.83
C HIS A 52 -29.81 -8.75 13.89
N ALA A 53 -30.06 -8.62 12.58
CA ALA A 53 -29.00 -8.39 11.58
C ALA A 53 -28.06 -7.24 11.93
N TRP A 54 -28.59 -6.11 12.42
CA TRP A 54 -27.79 -4.93 12.74
C TRP A 54 -26.70 -5.20 13.79
N LEU A 55 -26.90 -6.15 14.71
CA LEU A 55 -25.90 -6.53 15.73
C LEU A 55 -24.65 -7.17 15.12
N PHE A 56 -24.80 -7.73 13.93
CA PHE A 56 -23.76 -8.43 13.19
C PHE A 56 -23.26 -7.63 11.98
N GLU A 57 -23.70 -6.39 11.76
CA GLU A 57 -23.22 -5.56 10.62
C GLU A 57 -21.69 -5.37 10.63
N ASN A 58 -21.10 -5.24 11.82
CA ASN A 58 -19.66 -5.13 12.01
C ASN A 58 -19.31 -5.41 13.49
N SER A 59 -18.02 -5.48 13.81
CA SER A 59 -17.56 -5.74 15.18
C SER A 59 -17.96 -4.61 16.14
N TRP A 60 -18.11 -3.38 15.63
CA TRP A 60 -18.27 -2.17 16.40
C TRP A 60 -19.66 -1.48 16.26
N VAL A 61 -20.71 -2.13 16.77
CA VAL A 61 -22.10 -1.62 16.73
C VAL A 61 -22.51 -0.80 17.96
N ASP A 62 -23.20 0.31 17.72
CA ASP A 62 -23.75 1.18 18.77
C ASP A 62 -24.98 0.53 19.41
N LEU A 63 -24.89 0.15 20.68
CA LEU A 63 -26.02 -0.44 21.42
C LEU A 63 -26.97 0.64 21.95
N PRO A 64 -28.30 0.46 21.87
CA PRO A 64 -29.29 1.38 22.45
C PRO A 64 -29.39 1.24 23.99
N ALA A 65 -28.25 1.17 24.67
CA ALA A 65 -28.13 1.01 26.11
C ALA A 65 -27.28 2.14 26.73
N PHE A 66 -27.70 2.63 27.89
CA PHE A 66 -26.93 3.60 28.69
C PHE A 66 -25.89 2.87 29.52
N LYS A 67 -24.60 3.03 29.19
CA LYS A 67 -23.54 2.95 30.20
C LYS A 67 -22.39 3.86 29.79
N ARG A 68 -22.10 4.82 30.65
CA ARG A 68 -20.83 5.57 30.64
C ARG A 68 -19.70 4.61 31.05
N LEU A 69 -19.29 3.75 30.11
CA LEU A 69 -18.12 2.90 30.28
C LEU A 69 -16.93 3.70 29.81
N GLU A 70 -16.15 4.23 30.75
CA GLU A 70 -14.76 4.63 30.47
C GLU A 70 -13.87 3.40 30.19
N ASP A 71 -14.45 2.19 30.16
CA ASP A 71 -13.80 0.90 29.93
C ASP A 71 -14.34 0.21 28.66
N TYR A 72 -13.55 0.30 27.58
CA TYR A 72 -13.76 -0.38 26.31
C TYR A 72 -14.06 -1.89 26.46
N LYS A 73 -13.43 -2.58 27.42
CA LYS A 73 -13.60 -4.04 27.59
C LYS A 73 -15.01 -4.39 28.05
N ALA A 74 -15.59 -3.57 28.93
CA ALA A 74 -16.95 -3.78 29.40
C ALA A 74 -17.99 -3.54 28.29
N GLU A 75 -17.70 -2.65 27.34
CA GLU A 75 -18.58 -2.39 26.20
C GLU A 75 -18.56 -3.55 25.20
N ASP A 76 -17.37 -4.08 24.91
CA ASP A 76 -17.21 -5.25 24.04
C ASP A 76 -17.87 -6.51 24.62
N ALA A 77 -17.78 -6.70 25.95
CA ALA A 77 -18.48 -7.78 26.64
C ALA A 77 -20.01 -7.66 26.51
N LEU A 78 -20.55 -6.44 26.60
CA LEU A 78 -21.99 -6.21 26.44
C LEU A 78 -22.47 -6.48 25.00
N ARG A 79 -21.70 -6.04 24.00
CA ARG A 79 -21.98 -6.35 22.58
C ARG A 79 -21.98 -7.86 22.34
N THR A 80 -21.02 -8.56 22.93
CA THR A 80 -20.95 -10.03 22.86
C THR A 80 -22.20 -10.67 23.48
N GLU A 81 -22.66 -10.20 24.64
CA GLU A 81 -23.85 -10.73 25.30
C GLU A 81 -25.13 -10.52 24.48
N HIS A 82 -25.34 -9.33 23.91
CA HIS A 82 -26.48 -9.07 23.02
C HIS A 82 -26.45 -9.97 21.78
N ARG A 83 -25.27 -10.18 21.17
CA ARG A 83 -25.11 -11.11 20.04
C ARG A 83 -25.43 -12.54 20.44
N LYS A 84 -24.98 -13.01 21.62
CA LYS A 84 -25.28 -14.35 22.13
C LYS A 84 -26.78 -14.55 22.32
N GLN A 85 -27.48 -13.59 22.93
CA GLN A 85 -28.93 -13.65 23.14
C GLN A 85 -29.69 -13.70 21.81
N ALA A 86 -29.36 -12.80 20.89
CA ALA A 86 -29.95 -12.76 19.55
C ALA A 86 -29.75 -14.08 18.79
N LEU A 87 -28.54 -14.64 18.85
CA LEU A 87 -28.24 -15.89 18.16
C LEU A 87 -28.94 -17.09 18.79
N GLN A 88 -29.07 -17.12 20.12
CA GLN A 88 -29.83 -18.16 20.83
C GLN A 88 -31.30 -18.13 20.41
N GLU A 89 -31.94 -16.95 20.35
CA GLU A 89 -33.32 -16.81 19.88
C GLU A 89 -33.51 -17.34 18.45
N ILE A 90 -32.56 -17.06 17.55
CA ILE A 90 -32.60 -17.55 16.17
C ILE A 90 -32.46 -19.07 16.12
N LEU A 91 -31.55 -19.65 16.91
CA LEU A 91 -31.35 -21.09 17.00
C LEU A 91 -32.58 -21.80 17.57
N ASP A 92 -33.18 -21.26 18.63
CA ASP A 92 -34.37 -21.83 19.27
C ASP A 92 -35.58 -21.82 18.30
N HIS A 93 -35.68 -20.81 17.43
CA HIS A 93 -36.79 -20.67 16.48
C HIS A 93 -36.58 -21.43 15.16
N SER A 94 -35.38 -21.33 14.56
CA SER A 94 -35.10 -21.75 13.18
C SER A 94 -33.94 -22.73 13.05
N GLY A 95 -33.32 -23.13 14.17
CA GLY A 95 -32.14 -23.98 14.20
C GLY A 95 -30.96 -23.38 13.41
N LEU A 96 -30.02 -24.24 13.02
CA LEU A 96 -28.82 -23.82 12.28
C LEU A 96 -29.13 -23.17 10.92
N ALA A 97 -30.29 -23.46 10.31
CA ALA A 97 -30.71 -22.82 9.07
C ALA A 97 -30.92 -21.31 9.23
N GLY A 98 -31.33 -20.85 10.43
CA GLY A 98 -31.49 -19.44 10.75
C GLY A 98 -30.20 -18.63 10.64
N LEU A 99 -29.04 -19.27 10.83
CA LEU A 99 -27.73 -18.62 10.70
C LEU A 99 -27.48 -18.11 9.28
N LEU A 100 -27.90 -18.86 8.26
CA LEU A 100 -27.74 -18.48 6.86
C LEU A 100 -28.73 -17.38 6.45
N THR A 101 -29.95 -17.42 7.00
CA THR A 101 -30.92 -16.34 6.84
C THR A 101 -30.37 -15.05 7.43
N LEU A 102 -29.80 -15.10 8.64
CA LEU A 102 -29.13 -13.95 9.26
C LEU A 102 -27.93 -13.45 8.42
N ALA A 103 -27.11 -14.37 7.91
CA ALA A 103 -25.97 -14.06 7.05
C ALA A 103 -26.38 -13.36 5.73
N ALA A 104 -27.61 -13.59 5.25
CA ALA A 104 -28.13 -12.96 4.03
C ALA A 104 -28.46 -11.46 4.20
N HIS A 105 -28.51 -10.93 5.43
CA HIS A 105 -28.96 -9.56 5.74
C HIS A 105 -27.83 -8.54 5.89
N LYS A 106 -26.83 -8.53 4.98
CA LYS A 106 -25.65 -7.62 5.02
C LYS A 106 -24.93 -7.65 6.38
N THR A 107 -24.81 -8.83 6.96
CA THR A 107 -24.10 -9.07 8.20
C THR A 107 -22.69 -9.57 7.92
N ASP A 108 -21.81 -9.43 8.90
CA ASP A 108 -20.52 -10.10 8.97
C ASP A 108 -20.75 -11.52 9.47
N ALA A 109 -20.80 -12.48 8.53
CA ALA A 109 -21.06 -13.87 8.85
C ALA A 109 -19.94 -14.51 9.69
N TYR A 110 -18.73 -13.95 9.67
CA TYR A 110 -17.64 -14.38 10.55
C TYR A 110 -17.97 -14.08 12.02
N LEU A 111 -18.61 -12.94 12.32
CA LEU A 111 -19.08 -12.66 13.68
C LEU A 111 -20.16 -13.63 14.13
N ILE A 112 -21.08 -14.01 13.23
CA ILE A 112 -22.10 -15.04 13.52
C ILE A 112 -21.43 -16.35 13.96
N GLY A 113 -20.42 -16.80 13.21
CA GLY A 113 -19.65 -18.01 13.54
C GLY A 113 -18.92 -17.91 14.88
N CYS A 114 -18.26 -16.78 15.14
CA CYS A 114 -17.59 -16.52 16.42
C CYS A 114 -18.58 -16.58 17.60
N THR A 115 -19.74 -15.94 17.45
CA THR A 115 -20.80 -15.91 18.47
C THR A 115 -21.40 -17.29 18.69
N LEU A 116 -21.60 -18.09 17.63
CA LEU A 116 -22.09 -19.46 17.73
C LEU A 116 -21.21 -20.31 18.66
N GLY A 117 -19.88 -20.19 18.53
CA GLY A 117 -18.95 -20.88 19.42
C GLY A 117 -18.97 -20.36 20.86
N GLN A 118 -19.35 -19.09 21.08
CA GLN A 118 -19.42 -18.45 22.41
C GLN A 118 -20.69 -18.76 23.21
N LEU A 119 -21.67 -19.44 22.61
CA LEU A 119 -22.93 -19.76 23.29
C LEU A 119 -22.71 -20.75 24.44
N ASP A 120 -23.34 -20.49 25.59
CA ASP A 120 -23.25 -21.38 26.75
C ASP A 120 -23.99 -22.70 26.50
N ALA A 121 -25.06 -22.64 25.70
CA ALA A 121 -25.84 -23.78 25.23
C ALA A 121 -25.64 -23.99 23.71
N ALA A 122 -24.38 -23.96 23.26
CA ALA A 122 -24.06 -24.18 21.85
C ALA A 122 -24.52 -25.58 21.38
N PRO A 123 -25.01 -25.72 20.13
CA PRO A 123 -25.25 -27.03 19.54
C PRO A 123 -23.96 -27.87 19.52
N PRO A 124 -24.05 -29.21 19.61
CA PRO A 124 -22.88 -30.09 19.58
C PRO A 124 -22.01 -29.87 18.33
N LEU A 125 -20.68 -29.98 18.48
CA LEU A 125 -19.72 -29.81 17.39
C LEU A 125 -20.12 -30.59 16.12
N ASP A 126 -20.42 -31.88 16.29
CA ASP A 126 -20.79 -32.76 15.17
C ASP A 126 -22.03 -32.27 14.42
N GLU A 127 -23.02 -31.70 15.12
CA GLU A 127 -24.24 -31.16 14.51
C GLU A 127 -23.93 -29.91 13.67
N VAL A 128 -23.17 -28.98 14.25
CA VAL A 128 -22.76 -27.74 13.56
C VAL A 128 -21.90 -28.09 12.34
N VAL A 129 -20.91 -28.96 12.51
CA VAL A 129 -20.01 -29.33 11.41
C VAL A 129 -20.79 -30.06 10.32
N THR A 130 -21.66 -31.01 10.65
CA THR A 130 -22.50 -31.72 9.66
C THR A 130 -23.35 -30.71 8.86
N PHE A 131 -23.90 -29.70 9.55
CA PHE A 131 -24.63 -28.63 8.89
C PHE A 131 -23.76 -27.81 7.93
N LEU A 132 -22.51 -27.50 8.30
CA LEU A 132 -21.58 -26.74 7.45
C LEU A 132 -21.04 -27.56 6.26
N VAL A 133 -20.72 -28.85 6.48
CA VAL A 133 -20.16 -29.73 5.46
C VAL A 133 -21.18 -30.27 4.48
N SER A 134 -22.46 -30.36 4.86
CA SER A 134 -23.52 -30.76 3.93
C SER A 134 -23.83 -29.72 2.84
N ARG A 135 -23.27 -28.51 2.94
CA ARG A 135 -23.50 -27.43 1.98
C ARG A 135 -22.53 -27.54 0.80
N GLN A 136 -23.04 -27.34 -0.41
CA GLN A 136 -22.24 -27.43 -1.65
C GLN A 136 -21.43 -26.16 -1.96
N ASN A 137 -21.24 -25.25 -1.00
CA ASN A 137 -20.41 -24.08 -1.21
C ASN A 137 -18.92 -24.46 -1.30
N GLY A 138 -18.10 -23.51 -1.73
CA GLY A 138 -16.67 -23.71 -1.92
C GLY A 138 -15.80 -23.24 -0.75
N TYR A 139 -16.35 -22.95 0.44
CA TYR A 139 -15.63 -22.36 1.58
C TYR A 139 -14.80 -21.11 1.26
N LEU A 140 -15.18 -20.38 0.23
CA LEU A 140 -14.47 -19.17 -0.15
C LEU A 140 -14.72 -18.10 0.92
N ARG A 141 -13.70 -17.31 1.27
CA ARG A 141 -13.82 -16.26 2.28
C ARG A 141 -14.84 -15.16 1.93
N GLN A 142 -15.19 -15.03 0.66
CA GLN A 142 -16.22 -14.09 0.19
C GLN A 142 -17.65 -14.67 0.34
N ASP A 143 -17.76 -15.99 0.51
CA ASP A 143 -19.04 -16.67 0.71
C ASP A 143 -19.45 -16.60 2.19
N PRO A 144 -20.70 -16.25 2.53
CA PRO A 144 -21.15 -16.17 3.91
C PRO A 144 -20.94 -17.47 4.70
N ILE A 145 -21.02 -18.64 4.06
CA ILE A 145 -20.77 -19.92 4.75
C ILE A 145 -19.28 -20.08 5.06
N GLY A 146 -18.38 -19.70 4.15
CA GLY A 146 -16.94 -19.67 4.41
C GLY A 146 -16.57 -18.75 5.58
N GLN A 147 -17.16 -17.56 5.63
CA GLN A 147 -16.98 -16.61 6.75
C GLN A 147 -17.49 -17.17 8.08
N LEU A 148 -18.73 -17.67 8.10
CA LEU A 148 -19.33 -18.30 9.29
C LEU A 148 -18.49 -19.48 9.76
N THR A 149 -18.06 -20.35 8.84
CA THR A 149 -17.19 -21.50 9.14
C THR A 149 -15.89 -21.01 9.76
N SER A 150 -15.27 -19.97 9.21
CA SER A 150 -14.03 -19.40 9.73
C SER A 150 -14.19 -18.83 11.14
N GLY A 151 -15.29 -18.13 11.41
CA GLY A 151 -15.59 -17.59 12.75
C GLY A 151 -15.81 -18.69 13.78
N TYR A 152 -16.55 -19.74 13.41
CA TYR A 152 -16.81 -20.88 14.28
C TYR A 152 -15.51 -21.66 14.57
N LEU A 153 -14.71 -21.96 13.54
CA LEU A 153 -13.42 -22.63 13.69
C LEU A 153 -12.44 -21.83 14.54
N ASN A 154 -12.37 -20.50 14.35
CA ASN A 154 -11.53 -19.65 15.18
C ASN A 154 -11.93 -19.71 16.67
N HIS A 155 -13.22 -19.91 16.98
CA HIS A 155 -13.65 -20.10 18.35
C HIS A 155 -13.26 -21.47 18.91
N ILE A 156 -13.67 -22.56 18.26
CA ILE A 156 -13.50 -23.91 18.83
C ILE A 156 -12.03 -24.32 18.91
N LEU A 157 -11.16 -23.70 18.11
CA LEU A 157 -9.71 -23.95 18.08
C LEU A 157 -8.91 -22.95 18.93
N LYS A 158 -9.57 -22.18 19.82
CA LYS A 158 -8.88 -21.23 20.72
C LYS A 158 -7.83 -21.89 21.60
N SER A 159 -8.09 -23.12 22.08
CA SER A 159 -7.15 -23.88 22.92
C SER A 159 -5.82 -24.17 22.22
N GLY A 160 -5.79 -24.18 20.87
CA GLY A 160 -4.62 -24.56 20.08
C GLY A 160 -4.44 -26.07 19.94
N GLU A 161 -5.44 -26.87 20.32
CA GLU A 161 -5.44 -28.31 20.16
C GLU A 161 -5.99 -28.72 18.78
N ALA A 162 -5.41 -29.76 18.18
CA ALA A 162 -5.81 -30.24 16.85
C ALA A 162 -7.06 -31.14 16.87
N GLU A 163 -7.45 -31.71 18.00
CA GLU A 163 -8.55 -32.68 18.11
C GLU A 163 -9.89 -32.17 17.50
N PRO A 164 -10.36 -30.94 17.77
CA PRO A 164 -11.58 -30.45 17.13
C PRO A 164 -11.44 -30.32 15.61
N LEU A 165 -10.24 -29.96 15.12
CA LEU A 165 -9.96 -29.86 13.69
C LEU A 165 -9.91 -31.23 13.02
N GLU A 166 -9.33 -32.24 13.69
CA GLU A 166 -9.36 -33.64 13.25
C GLU A 166 -10.80 -34.13 13.10
N ARG A 167 -11.66 -33.85 14.09
CA ARG A 167 -13.08 -34.21 14.04
C ARG A 167 -13.80 -33.52 12.89
N VAL A 168 -13.54 -32.22 12.67
CA VAL A 168 -14.11 -31.46 11.55
C VAL A 168 -13.77 -32.11 10.20
N LEU A 169 -12.49 -32.44 9.98
CA LEU A 169 -12.06 -33.05 8.73
C LEU A 169 -12.59 -34.47 8.53
N LEU A 170 -12.71 -35.25 9.61
CA LEU A 170 -13.32 -36.57 9.55
C LEU A 170 -14.76 -36.49 9.05
N LEU A 171 -15.57 -35.60 9.62
CA LEU A 171 -16.97 -35.38 9.20
C LEU A 171 -17.06 -34.88 7.76
N ALA A 172 -16.16 -33.99 7.34
CA ALA A 172 -16.09 -33.53 5.95
C ALA A 172 -15.79 -34.69 4.97
N ARG A 173 -14.88 -35.60 5.32
CA ARG A 173 -14.59 -36.80 4.52
C ARG A 173 -15.79 -37.74 4.45
N GLU A 174 -16.47 -37.97 5.57
CA GLU A 174 -17.69 -38.79 5.63
C GLU A 174 -18.82 -38.19 4.79
N ALA A 175 -18.88 -36.86 4.69
CA ALA A 175 -19.80 -36.14 3.81
C ALA A 175 -19.37 -36.13 2.32
N GLY A 176 -18.27 -36.79 1.96
CA GLY A 176 -17.81 -36.96 0.59
C GLY A 176 -17.08 -35.75 0.00
N HIS A 177 -16.47 -34.90 0.84
CA HIS A 177 -15.63 -33.80 0.35
C HIS A 177 -14.37 -34.34 -0.33
N ASP A 178 -14.06 -33.79 -1.50
CA ASP A 178 -12.82 -34.05 -2.21
C ASP A 178 -11.64 -33.26 -1.61
N ALA A 179 -10.42 -33.55 -2.08
CA ALA A 179 -9.23 -32.91 -1.57
C ALA A 179 -9.26 -31.37 -1.70
N ASP A 180 -9.89 -30.88 -2.77
CA ASP A 180 -10.03 -29.46 -3.02
C ASP A 180 -10.89 -28.80 -1.94
N ARG A 181 -12.09 -29.31 -1.67
CA ARG A 181 -12.97 -28.79 -0.60
C ARG A 181 -12.37 -28.96 0.78
N LEU A 182 -11.68 -30.07 1.06
CA LEU A 182 -11.00 -30.28 2.33
C LEU A 182 -9.92 -29.22 2.59
N GLY A 183 -9.12 -28.88 1.57
CA GLY A 183 -8.12 -27.82 1.69
C GLY A 183 -8.74 -26.43 1.90
N ARG A 184 -9.85 -26.14 1.20
CA ARG A 184 -10.58 -24.88 1.39
C ARG A 184 -11.24 -24.78 2.78
N LEU A 185 -11.80 -25.87 3.29
CA LEU A 185 -12.31 -25.96 4.66
C LEU A 185 -11.19 -25.73 5.70
N LEU A 186 -10.03 -26.36 5.51
CA LEU A 186 -8.86 -26.13 6.36
C LEU A 186 -8.42 -24.65 6.33
N SER A 187 -8.55 -23.96 5.20
CA SER A 187 -8.18 -22.55 5.08
C SER A 187 -9.06 -21.61 5.93
N CYS A 188 -10.24 -22.06 6.34
CA CYS A 188 -11.09 -21.36 7.30
C CYS A 188 -10.58 -21.45 8.75
N ALA A 189 -9.70 -22.40 9.06
CA ALA A 189 -9.11 -22.53 10.39
C ALA A 189 -8.18 -21.33 10.70
N PRO A 190 -7.97 -21.00 11.99
CA PRO A 190 -7.05 -19.94 12.37
C PRO A 190 -5.63 -20.25 11.87
N GLN A 191 -4.95 -19.21 11.38
CA GLN A 191 -3.65 -19.32 10.73
C GLN A 191 -2.54 -19.40 11.79
N ARG A 192 -2.44 -20.55 12.46
CA ARG A 192 -1.58 -20.79 13.63
C ARG A 192 -0.74 -22.05 13.45
N ALA A 193 0.37 -22.11 14.18
CA ALA A 193 1.34 -23.21 14.20
C ALA A 193 0.72 -24.62 14.13
N PHE A 194 -0.15 -24.96 15.09
CA PHE A 194 -0.76 -26.29 15.19
C PHE A 194 -1.64 -26.67 13.98
N VAL A 195 -2.23 -25.69 13.28
CA VAL A 195 -3.01 -25.94 12.06
C VAL A 195 -2.09 -26.33 10.91
N TRP A 196 -0.92 -25.67 10.80
CA TRP A 196 0.08 -26.03 9.80
C TRP A 196 0.74 -27.38 10.12
N ASP A 197 1.02 -27.67 11.39
CA ASP A 197 1.51 -28.99 11.82
C ASP A 197 0.49 -30.09 11.44
N PHE A 198 -0.80 -29.82 11.63
CA PHE A 198 -1.85 -30.73 11.20
C PHE A 198 -1.97 -30.82 9.67
N LEU A 199 -1.81 -29.71 8.95
CA LEU A 199 -1.82 -29.64 7.48
C LEU A 199 -0.74 -30.52 6.87
N GLU A 200 0.46 -30.55 7.43
CA GLU A 200 1.59 -31.38 6.98
C GLU A 200 1.26 -32.89 7.02
N SER A 201 0.37 -33.31 7.91
CA SER A 201 -0.10 -34.70 7.98
C SER A 201 -1.16 -35.05 6.92
N GLN A 202 -1.65 -34.08 6.15
CA GLN A 202 -2.67 -34.28 5.13
C GLN A 202 -2.07 -34.65 3.77
N PRO A 203 -2.84 -35.29 2.86
CA PRO A 203 -2.41 -35.54 1.49
C PRO A 203 -2.00 -34.27 0.73
N ALA A 204 -1.05 -34.39 -0.20
CA ALA A 204 -0.44 -33.25 -0.90
C ALA A 204 -1.44 -32.42 -1.73
N ASP A 205 -2.50 -33.02 -2.25
CA ASP A 205 -3.59 -32.35 -2.96
C ASP A 205 -4.44 -31.46 -2.04
N VAL A 206 -4.70 -31.92 -0.81
CA VAL A 206 -5.34 -31.12 0.26
C VAL A 206 -4.45 -29.93 0.63
N GLN A 207 -3.14 -30.16 0.80
CA GLN A 207 -2.19 -29.09 1.11
C GLN A 207 -2.12 -28.04 0.00
N ALA A 208 -2.04 -28.47 -1.26
CA ALA A 208 -2.05 -27.57 -2.41
C ALA A 208 -3.36 -26.76 -2.50
N SER A 209 -4.50 -27.38 -2.19
CA SER A 209 -5.78 -26.66 -2.12
C SER A 209 -5.82 -25.64 -0.99
N TYR A 210 -5.32 -25.99 0.19
CA TYR A 210 -5.19 -25.06 1.32
C TYR A 210 -4.40 -23.81 0.93
N TRP A 211 -3.20 -23.96 0.37
CA TRP A 211 -2.35 -22.81 0.03
C TRP A 211 -2.94 -21.91 -1.06
N ARG A 212 -3.76 -22.46 -1.96
CA ARG A 212 -4.54 -21.67 -2.93
C ARG A 212 -5.62 -20.78 -2.29
N SER A 213 -6.03 -21.05 -1.05
CA SER A 213 -7.11 -20.31 -0.36
C SER A 213 -6.70 -19.63 0.95
N ALA A 214 -5.60 -20.07 1.58
CA ALA A 214 -5.14 -19.56 2.88
C ALA A 214 -4.81 -18.06 2.85
N THR A 215 -5.22 -17.31 3.86
CA THR A 215 -4.85 -15.89 4.00
C THR A 215 -4.18 -15.69 5.35
N PRO A 216 -2.95 -16.19 5.53
CA PRO A 216 -2.19 -15.93 6.75
C PRO A 216 -2.01 -14.43 6.93
N TYR A 217 -2.13 -13.98 8.17
CA TYR A 217 -1.95 -12.59 8.54
C TYR A 217 -1.12 -12.56 9.82
N PHE A 218 -0.01 -11.81 9.80
CA PHE A 218 0.98 -11.74 10.88
C PHE A 218 1.57 -13.09 11.27
N LEU A 219 2.75 -13.42 10.72
CA LEU A 219 3.48 -14.66 11.01
C LEU A 219 4.39 -14.58 12.25
N GLN A 220 4.29 -13.54 13.09
CA GLN A 220 5.21 -13.32 14.20
C GLN A 220 5.29 -14.51 15.17
N ASP A 221 4.17 -15.17 15.43
CA ASP A 221 4.10 -16.33 16.35
C ASP A 221 4.64 -17.63 15.73
N ALA A 222 4.93 -17.65 14.42
CA ALA A 222 5.40 -18.85 13.72
C ALA A 222 6.91 -19.10 13.90
N GLY A 223 7.70 -18.04 14.16
CA GLY A 223 9.16 -18.07 14.09
C GLY A 223 9.70 -18.05 12.65
N SER A 224 10.96 -17.63 12.47
CA SER A 224 11.54 -17.35 11.15
C SER A 224 11.54 -18.55 10.18
N ASP A 225 11.96 -19.74 10.64
CA ASP A 225 12.02 -20.94 9.77
C ASP A 225 10.63 -21.34 9.22
N ARG A 226 9.60 -21.19 10.06
CA ARG A 226 8.24 -21.50 9.67
C ARG A 226 7.64 -20.40 8.80
N ALA A 227 7.94 -19.13 9.09
CA ALA A 227 7.55 -18.01 8.24
C ALA A 227 8.11 -18.20 6.82
N GLU A 228 9.40 -18.54 6.68
CA GLU A 228 10.03 -18.88 5.40
C GLU A 228 9.29 -20.01 4.68
N THR A 229 8.97 -21.09 5.39
CA THR A 229 8.24 -22.23 4.81
C THR A 229 6.86 -21.80 4.29
N ILE A 230 6.10 -21.05 5.08
CA ILE A 230 4.76 -20.55 4.71
C ILE A 230 4.83 -19.66 3.47
N ILE A 231 5.79 -18.74 3.44
CA ILE A 231 5.96 -17.83 2.30
C ILE A 231 6.32 -18.60 1.03
N ASN A 232 7.23 -19.58 1.11
CA ASN A 232 7.55 -20.43 -0.04
C ASN A 232 6.32 -21.21 -0.53
N CYS A 233 5.49 -21.76 0.38
CA CYS A 233 4.25 -22.42 0.00
C CYS A 233 3.26 -21.48 -0.73
N LEU A 234 3.16 -20.21 -0.30
CA LEU A 234 2.33 -19.21 -0.98
C LEU A 234 2.87 -18.85 -2.37
N LEU A 235 4.20 -18.71 -2.51
CA LEU A 235 4.83 -18.46 -3.81
C LEU A 235 4.65 -19.63 -4.78
N ASP A 236 4.78 -20.86 -4.31
CA ASP A 236 4.52 -22.07 -5.09
C ASP A 236 3.05 -22.15 -5.54
N ALA A 237 2.13 -21.70 -4.67
CA ALA A 237 0.71 -21.55 -4.98
C ALA A 237 0.38 -20.32 -5.88
N LYS A 238 1.38 -19.56 -6.34
CA LYS A 238 1.25 -18.34 -7.16
C LYS A 238 0.50 -17.20 -6.47
N ARG A 239 0.76 -17.00 -5.17
CA ARG A 239 0.08 -16.01 -4.33
C ARG A 239 1.01 -14.97 -3.72
N PRO A 240 1.75 -14.21 -4.54
CA PRO A 240 2.80 -13.33 -4.05
C PRO A 240 2.26 -12.10 -3.31
N TYR A 241 1.05 -11.62 -3.64
CA TYR A 241 0.41 -10.53 -2.88
C TYR A 241 0.00 -10.97 -1.48
N THR A 242 -0.56 -12.17 -1.37
CA THR A 242 -0.89 -12.78 -0.07
C THR A 242 0.38 -12.98 0.77
N ALA A 243 1.48 -13.42 0.15
CA ALA A 243 2.78 -13.56 0.82
C ALA A 243 3.30 -12.23 1.36
N LEU A 244 3.29 -11.17 0.55
CA LEU A 244 3.72 -9.84 1.01
C LEU A 244 2.86 -9.32 2.17
N ASN A 245 1.54 -9.47 2.07
CA ASN A 245 0.62 -9.01 3.11
C ASN A 245 0.75 -9.81 4.42
N ALA A 246 1.11 -11.10 4.36
CA ALA A 246 1.37 -11.91 5.55
C ALA A 246 2.57 -11.41 6.36
N LEU A 247 3.53 -10.74 5.71
CA LEU A 247 4.73 -10.15 6.30
C LEU A 247 4.58 -8.69 6.72
N LYS A 248 3.38 -8.09 6.55
CA LYS A 248 3.16 -6.68 6.85
C LYS A 248 3.53 -6.36 8.30
N GLY A 249 4.48 -5.45 8.48
CA GLY A 249 4.98 -5.04 9.80
C GLY A 249 6.05 -5.97 10.41
N GLN A 250 6.54 -6.97 9.66
CA GLN A 250 7.48 -7.99 10.14
C GLN A 250 8.35 -8.57 9.01
N PHE A 251 8.86 -7.71 8.11
CA PHE A 251 9.65 -8.13 6.95
C PHE A 251 11.00 -8.76 7.32
N ASP A 252 11.51 -8.49 8.52
CA ASP A 252 12.72 -9.07 9.10
C ASP A 252 12.56 -10.55 9.53
N THR A 253 11.34 -11.08 9.50
CA THR A 253 11.08 -12.48 9.86
C THR A 253 11.53 -13.49 8.80
N VAL A 254 11.78 -13.03 7.57
CA VAL A 254 12.27 -13.84 6.45
C VAL A 254 13.54 -13.21 5.86
N SER A 255 14.27 -14.00 5.07
CA SER A 255 15.48 -13.56 4.39
C SER A 255 15.21 -12.51 3.31
N ALA A 256 16.22 -11.67 3.05
CA ALA A 256 16.19 -10.70 1.95
C ALA A 256 15.98 -11.37 0.59
N ASP A 257 16.52 -12.58 0.38
CA ASP A 257 16.29 -13.35 -0.85
C ASP A 257 14.81 -13.72 -1.03
N THR A 258 14.16 -14.19 0.03
CA THR A 258 12.73 -14.49 0.01
C THR A 258 11.90 -13.25 -0.28
N LEU A 259 12.20 -12.10 0.35
CA LEU A 259 11.53 -10.83 0.04
C LEU A 259 11.70 -10.43 -1.42
N ALA A 260 12.92 -10.54 -1.95
CA ALA A 260 13.20 -10.24 -3.36
C ALA A 260 12.37 -11.15 -4.29
N ARG A 261 12.31 -12.46 -4.00
CA ARG A 261 11.48 -13.43 -4.75
C ARG A 261 9.99 -13.09 -4.70
N ILE A 262 9.47 -12.58 -3.58
CA ILE A 262 8.08 -12.11 -3.48
C ILE A 262 7.86 -10.95 -4.46
N LEU A 263 8.69 -9.91 -4.39
CA LEU A 263 8.54 -8.72 -5.24
C LEU A 263 8.74 -9.04 -6.73
N GLU A 264 9.70 -9.90 -7.06
CA GLU A 264 9.90 -10.42 -8.42
C GLU A 264 8.64 -11.16 -8.93
N ALA A 265 8.03 -12.00 -8.10
CA ALA A 265 6.79 -12.70 -8.44
C ALA A 265 5.59 -11.76 -8.58
N ILE A 266 5.51 -10.68 -7.78
CA ILE A 266 4.50 -9.62 -7.96
C ILE A 266 4.68 -8.94 -9.31
N ALA A 267 5.90 -8.56 -9.67
CA ALA A 267 6.18 -7.88 -10.93
C ALA A 267 5.89 -8.75 -12.17
N GLN A 268 5.96 -10.07 -12.03
CA GLN A 268 5.66 -11.03 -13.10
C GLN A 268 4.19 -11.48 -13.12
N SER A 269 3.41 -11.15 -12.08
CA SER A 269 2.02 -11.60 -11.99
C SER A 269 1.15 -10.93 -13.05
N GLN A 270 0.48 -11.74 -13.86
CA GLN A 270 -0.57 -11.30 -14.79
C GLN A 270 -1.97 -11.48 -14.19
N ASP A 271 -2.05 -12.01 -12.97
CA ASP A 271 -3.32 -12.43 -12.36
C ASP A 271 -3.95 -11.26 -11.58
N ASP A 272 -5.07 -10.77 -12.11
CA ASP A 272 -5.82 -9.65 -11.55
C ASP A 272 -6.67 -10.08 -10.32
N GLU A 273 -6.87 -11.39 -10.10
CA GLU A 273 -7.76 -11.92 -9.06
C GLU A 273 -7.24 -11.64 -7.64
N GLU A 274 -5.92 -11.53 -7.45
CA GLU A 274 -5.29 -11.20 -6.17
C GLU A 274 -5.05 -9.70 -5.94
N ARG A 275 -5.49 -8.80 -6.83
CA ARG A 275 -5.21 -7.35 -6.72
C ARG A 275 -5.89 -6.71 -5.50
N TRP A 276 -5.35 -6.96 -4.32
CA TRP A 276 -5.35 -5.99 -3.24
C TRP A 276 -4.54 -4.80 -3.72
N PRO A 277 -4.94 -3.54 -3.46
CA PRO A 277 -4.10 -2.40 -3.76
C PRO A 277 -2.77 -2.61 -3.05
N LEU A 278 -1.70 -2.81 -3.84
CA LEU A 278 -0.34 -2.91 -3.33
C LEU A 278 -0.05 -1.58 -2.62
N ASP A 279 -0.01 -1.58 -1.29
CA ASP A 279 0.26 -0.35 -0.57
C ASP A 279 1.76 -0.03 -0.64
N SER A 280 2.05 1.23 -0.99
CA SER A 280 3.41 1.75 -1.14
C SER A 280 4.27 1.47 0.10
N TYR A 281 3.68 1.57 1.29
CA TYR A 281 4.36 1.30 2.56
C TYR A 281 4.97 -0.11 2.61
N SER A 282 4.20 -1.15 2.28
CA SER A 282 4.65 -2.54 2.36
C SER A 282 5.77 -2.83 1.36
N VAL A 283 5.71 -2.25 0.17
CA VAL A 283 6.77 -2.36 -0.84
C VAL A 283 8.05 -1.68 -0.37
N THR A 284 7.92 -0.45 0.13
CA THR A 284 9.03 0.35 0.64
C THR A 284 9.75 -0.35 1.79
N GLU A 285 9.01 -0.86 2.78
CA GLU A 285 9.61 -1.57 3.91
C GLU A 285 10.22 -2.92 3.50
N ALA A 286 9.63 -3.63 2.52
CA ALA A 286 10.24 -4.83 1.96
C ALA A 286 11.56 -4.52 1.25
N ILE A 287 11.62 -3.47 0.43
CA ILE A 287 12.86 -3.06 -0.27
C ILE A 287 13.93 -2.64 0.75
N LYS A 288 13.58 -1.88 1.79
CA LYS A 288 14.52 -1.56 2.89
C LYS A 288 15.07 -2.80 3.57
N ALA A 289 14.22 -3.79 3.83
CA ALA A 289 14.66 -5.04 4.45
C ALA A 289 15.59 -5.82 3.51
N ILE A 290 15.36 -5.78 2.20
CA ILE A 290 16.26 -6.35 1.19
C ILE A 290 17.62 -5.62 1.17
N GLU A 291 17.62 -4.29 1.16
CA GLU A 291 18.85 -3.47 1.13
C GLU A 291 19.73 -3.66 2.37
N ASN A 292 19.11 -3.83 3.55
CA ASN A 292 19.82 -4.04 4.81
C ASN A 292 20.21 -5.50 5.06
N GLY A 293 19.68 -6.43 4.26
CA GLY A 293 19.92 -7.86 4.41
C GLY A 293 21.12 -8.36 3.61
N ASP A 294 21.63 -9.52 3.99
CA ASP A 294 22.72 -10.19 3.27
C ASP A 294 22.18 -11.12 2.17
N GLY A 295 23.04 -11.42 1.18
CA GLY A 295 22.80 -12.48 0.20
C GLY A 295 22.02 -12.08 -1.06
N VAL A 296 21.60 -10.81 -1.19
CA VAL A 296 21.00 -10.28 -2.41
C VAL A 296 22.03 -9.47 -3.20
N ALA A 297 22.23 -9.83 -4.47
CA ALA A 297 23.14 -9.12 -5.34
C ALA A 297 22.61 -7.72 -5.71
N GLU A 298 23.48 -6.72 -5.77
CA GLU A 298 23.12 -5.31 -6.02
C GLU A 298 22.23 -5.13 -7.27
N HIS A 299 22.53 -5.83 -8.37
CA HIS A 299 21.73 -5.73 -9.60
C HIS A 299 20.26 -6.14 -9.40
N ARG A 300 19.97 -7.08 -8.49
CA ARG A 300 18.59 -7.47 -8.16
C ARG A 300 17.87 -6.35 -7.42
N ILE A 301 18.56 -5.69 -6.49
CA ILE A 301 18.01 -4.56 -5.74
C ILE A 301 17.68 -3.40 -6.70
N VAL A 302 18.62 -3.06 -7.59
CA VAL A 302 18.43 -2.04 -8.63
C VAL A 302 17.22 -2.36 -9.52
N GLN A 303 17.07 -3.62 -9.93
CA GLN A 303 15.92 -4.05 -10.73
C GLN A 303 14.60 -3.93 -9.97
N LEU A 304 14.57 -4.30 -8.69
CA LEU A 304 13.38 -4.16 -7.84
C LEU A 304 13.00 -2.69 -7.63
N GLU A 305 13.97 -1.84 -7.32
CA GLU A 305 13.74 -0.40 -7.19
C GLU A 305 13.25 0.23 -8.50
N PHE A 306 13.75 -0.22 -9.66
CA PHE A 306 13.24 0.21 -10.96
C PHE A 306 11.78 -0.21 -11.18
N LEU A 307 11.45 -1.48 -10.93
CA LEU A 307 10.10 -2.02 -11.13
C LEU A 307 9.07 -1.36 -10.22
N PHE A 308 9.47 -1.06 -8.98
CA PHE A 308 8.61 -0.52 -7.94
C PHE A 308 8.83 0.99 -7.69
N PHE A 309 9.51 1.71 -8.58
CA PHE A 309 9.88 3.10 -8.39
C PHE A 309 8.70 4.00 -7.96
N ARG A 310 7.56 3.87 -8.64
CA ARG A 310 6.35 4.65 -8.33
C ARG A 310 5.80 4.36 -6.92
N ALA A 311 5.95 3.13 -6.44
CA ALA A 311 5.56 2.76 -5.07
C ALA A 311 6.56 3.33 -4.04
N LEU A 312 7.84 3.48 -4.41
CA LEU A 312 8.87 4.10 -3.57
C LEU A 312 8.76 5.63 -3.51
N SER A 313 8.06 6.26 -4.46
CA SER A 313 7.98 7.71 -4.63
C SER A 313 6.85 8.39 -3.82
N PHE A 314 6.46 7.86 -2.65
CA PHE A 314 5.40 8.46 -1.83
C PHE A 314 5.92 9.63 -0.98
N GLY A 315 5.61 10.87 -1.38
CA GLY A 315 5.99 12.09 -0.66
C GLY A 315 6.96 12.97 -1.46
N ARG A 316 7.89 13.66 -0.78
CA ARG A 316 8.87 14.55 -1.44
C ARG A 316 10.13 13.83 -1.93
N TRP A 317 10.34 12.56 -1.60
CA TRP A 317 11.59 11.84 -1.83
C TRP A 317 11.35 10.37 -2.23
N SER A 318 12.02 9.90 -3.29
CA SER A 318 12.07 8.49 -3.65
C SER A 318 13.16 7.78 -2.83
N GLU A 319 12.85 6.60 -2.30
CA GLU A 319 13.78 5.80 -1.50
C GLU A 319 14.63 4.81 -2.33
N ALA A 320 14.69 4.97 -3.66
CA ALA A 320 15.42 4.12 -4.60
C ALA A 320 16.95 4.34 -4.61
N LYS A 321 17.62 4.09 -3.48
CA LYS A 321 19.04 4.46 -3.26
C LYS A 321 19.99 3.68 -4.15
N SER A 322 19.77 2.38 -4.28
CA SER A 322 20.69 1.50 -5.01
C SER A 322 20.66 1.80 -6.52
N LEU A 323 19.48 2.11 -7.06
CA LEU A 323 19.21 2.55 -8.42
C LEU A 323 19.87 3.89 -8.68
N TYR A 324 19.70 4.88 -7.80
CA TYR A 324 20.36 6.17 -7.97
C TYR A 324 21.88 6.06 -7.91
N ARG A 325 22.43 5.22 -7.03
CA ARG A 325 23.86 4.92 -7.01
C ARG A 325 24.30 4.29 -8.33
N ALA A 326 23.56 3.31 -8.85
CA ALA A 326 23.90 2.64 -10.10
C ALA A 326 23.96 3.62 -11.28
N ILE A 327 22.96 4.48 -11.45
CA ILE A 327 22.90 5.41 -12.60
C ILE A 327 23.87 6.58 -12.49
N THR A 328 24.34 6.94 -11.29
CA THR A 328 25.31 8.03 -11.08
C THR A 328 26.77 7.58 -11.04
N THR A 329 27.02 6.28 -10.90
CA THR A 329 28.37 5.70 -10.87
C THR A 329 28.71 4.92 -12.13
N GLN A 330 27.70 4.45 -12.88
CA GLN A 330 27.89 3.61 -14.07
C GLN A 330 27.16 4.22 -15.27
N PRO A 331 27.89 4.92 -16.18
CA PRO A 331 27.32 5.54 -17.38
C PRO A 331 26.40 4.62 -18.20
N ALA A 332 26.73 3.33 -18.30
CA ALA A 332 25.92 2.36 -19.03
C ALA A 332 24.47 2.26 -18.50
N HIS A 333 24.28 2.25 -17.17
CA HIS A 333 22.95 2.19 -16.56
C HIS A 333 22.13 3.46 -16.82
N LEU A 334 22.77 4.64 -16.80
CA LEU A 334 22.11 5.89 -17.18
C LEU A 334 21.62 5.81 -18.64
N ILE A 335 22.48 5.37 -19.56
CA ILE A 335 22.13 5.27 -20.98
C ILE A 335 21.03 4.23 -21.22
N GLU A 336 20.98 3.15 -20.45
CA GLU A 336 19.87 2.19 -20.50
C GLU A 336 18.52 2.85 -20.16
N LEU A 337 18.45 3.66 -19.09
CA LEU A 337 17.24 4.40 -18.77
C LEU A 337 16.87 5.40 -19.87
N ILE A 338 17.85 6.12 -20.42
CA ILE A 338 17.60 7.07 -21.52
C ILE A 338 17.08 6.35 -22.76
N LYS A 339 17.60 5.15 -23.07
CA LYS A 339 17.10 4.34 -24.18
C LYS A 339 15.67 3.86 -23.99
N MET A 340 15.25 3.60 -22.75
CA MET A 340 13.87 3.24 -22.42
C MET A 340 12.94 4.44 -22.53
N ALA A 341 13.32 5.59 -21.96
CA ALA A 341 12.48 6.78 -21.88
C ALA A 341 12.40 7.58 -23.20
N PHE A 342 13.47 7.57 -24.00
CA PHE A 342 13.60 8.41 -25.19
C PHE A 342 13.92 7.59 -26.44
N LYS A 343 13.22 7.90 -27.53
CA LYS A 343 13.56 7.38 -28.86
C LYS A 343 14.87 7.98 -29.37
N GLU A 344 15.48 7.32 -30.34
CA GLU A 344 16.60 7.89 -31.11
C GLU A 344 16.16 9.16 -31.82
N ARG A 345 17.08 10.11 -31.96
CA ARG A 345 16.80 11.38 -32.63
C ARG A 345 16.28 11.18 -34.05
N SER A 346 16.92 10.27 -34.78
CA SER A 346 16.62 9.95 -36.18
C SER A 346 15.49 8.94 -36.37
N ALA A 347 15.02 8.28 -35.29
CA ALA A 347 13.98 7.25 -35.40
C ALA A 347 12.57 7.84 -35.56
N GLU A 348 11.76 7.16 -36.37
CA GLU A 348 10.32 7.37 -36.45
C GLU A 348 9.62 6.80 -35.21
N ALA A 349 8.43 7.34 -34.91
CA ALA A 349 7.60 6.77 -33.86
C ALA A 349 7.14 5.37 -34.28
N ARG A 350 7.16 4.44 -33.33
CA ARG A 350 6.63 3.09 -33.51
C ARG A 350 5.66 2.76 -32.40
N ASP A 351 4.82 1.76 -32.65
CA ASP A 351 3.99 1.19 -31.61
C ASP A 351 4.87 0.49 -30.57
N MET A 352 4.50 0.69 -29.31
CA MET A 352 5.15 0.09 -28.15
C MET A 352 4.18 -0.91 -27.51
N THR A 353 4.72 -2.01 -27.02
CA THR A 353 3.95 -2.95 -26.19
C THR A 353 3.64 -2.32 -24.82
N ASP A 354 2.63 -2.81 -24.11
CA ASP A 354 2.27 -2.32 -22.78
C ASP A 354 3.47 -2.38 -21.81
N GLN A 355 4.31 -3.42 -21.91
CA GLN A 355 5.53 -3.55 -21.10
C GLN A 355 6.58 -2.49 -21.46
N GLU A 356 6.73 -2.16 -22.75
CA GLU A 356 7.64 -1.09 -23.19
C GLU A 356 7.15 0.27 -22.70
N VAL A 357 5.83 0.53 -22.73
CA VAL A 357 5.24 1.76 -22.19
C VAL A 357 5.49 1.85 -20.69
N PHE A 358 5.21 0.79 -19.93
CA PHE A 358 5.48 0.75 -18.49
C PHE A 358 6.96 1.04 -18.17
N ASN A 359 7.88 0.39 -18.88
CA ASN A 359 9.31 0.60 -18.66
C ASN A 359 9.74 2.02 -19.03
N ALA A 360 9.23 2.58 -20.13
CA ALA A 360 9.54 3.94 -20.57
C ALA A 360 9.03 4.99 -19.58
N GLU A 361 7.82 4.81 -19.06
CA GLU A 361 7.24 5.66 -18.04
C GLU A 361 8.03 5.61 -16.72
N ASN A 362 8.37 4.41 -16.23
CA ASN A 362 9.21 4.28 -15.04
C ASN A 362 10.59 4.92 -15.24
N ALA A 363 11.24 4.67 -16.39
CA ALA A 363 12.53 5.28 -16.71
C ALA A 363 12.43 6.81 -16.75
N LEU A 364 11.36 7.36 -17.35
CA LEU A 364 11.13 8.80 -17.38
C LEU A 364 10.93 9.36 -15.96
N ASP A 365 10.12 8.72 -15.13
CA ASP A 365 9.88 9.14 -13.74
C ASP A 365 11.20 9.16 -12.93
N ILE A 366 12.06 8.15 -13.11
CA ILE A 366 13.39 8.08 -12.46
C ILE A 366 14.29 9.22 -12.92
N LEU A 367 14.37 9.45 -14.23
CA LEU A 367 15.22 10.49 -14.81
C LEU A 367 14.73 11.90 -14.41
N MET A 368 13.42 12.10 -14.31
CA MET A 368 12.81 13.40 -13.99
C MET A 368 12.73 13.70 -12.48
N ASP A 369 12.82 12.69 -11.59
CA ASP A 369 12.96 12.96 -10.16
C ASP A 369 14.24 13.75 -9.87
N GLY A 370 15.26 13.62 -10.74
CA GLY A 370 16.34 14.59 -10.94
C GLY A 370 17.36 14.71 -9.79
N LYS A 371 17.16 14.03 -8.66
CA LYS A 371 17.87 14.26 -7.38
C LYS A 371 19.22 13.58 -7.22
N ALA A 372 19.67 12.82 -8.21
CA ALA A 372 20.94 12.10 -8.14
C ALA A 372 22.07 12.94 -8.77
N TYR A 373 23.19 13.11 -8.06
CA TYR A 373 24.33 13.88 -8.55
C TYR A 373 25.51 12.95 -8.91
N PRO A 374 25.96 12.92 -10.17
CA PRO A 374 27.15 12.15 -10.56
C PRO A 374 28.43 12.80 -10.03
N GLY A 375 29.48 12.01 -9.81
CA GLY A 375 30.79 12.56 -9.42
C GLY A 375 31.01 12.73 -7.92
N LEU A 376 30.26 12.00 -7.10
CA LEU A 376 30.57 11.81 -5.68
C LEU A 376 31.53 10.63 -5.51
N ASP A 377 32.45 10.72 -4.55
CA ASP A 377 33.20 9.55 -4.08
C ASP A 377 32.39 8.74 -3.05
N GLU A 378 32.98 7.64 -2.56
CA GLU A 378 32.39 6.76 -1.54
C GLU A 378 32.02 7.49 -0.24
N THR A 379 32.62 8.65 0.03
CA THR A 379 32.35 9.48 1.22
C THR A 379 31.25 10.51 0.98
N GLY A 380 30.72 10.60 -0.24
CA GLY A 380 29.76 11.63 -0.65
C GLY A 380 30.42 12.98 -0.96
N THR A 381 31.74 13.04 -1.15
CA THR A 381 32.43 14.28 -1.50
C THR A 381 32.49 14.45 -3.01
N ILE A 382 32.21 15.66 -3.50
CA ILE A 382 32.29 15.99 -4.92
C ILE A 382 33.76 15.88 -5.41
N ARG A 383 33.96 15.15 -6.51
CA ARG A 383 35.25 14.96 -7.18
C ARG A 383 35.13 15.35 -8.65
N PRO A 384 35.71 16.49 -9.08
CA PRO A 384 35.63 16.94 -10.47
C PRO A 384 36.12 15.91 -11.49
N ASP A 385 37.15 15.12 -11.17
CA ASP A 385 37.70 14.09 -12.06
C ASP A 385 36.77 12.88 -12.25
N ILE A 386 36.00 12.52 -11.22
CA ILE A 386 34.96 11.48 -11.33
C ILE A 386 33.81 12.00 -12.17
N LEU A 387 33.40 13.24 -11.92
CA LEU A 387 32.32 13.89 -12.67
C LEU A 387 32.66 14.01 -14.16
N ASP A 388 33.83 14.55 -14.49
CA ASP A 388 34.31 14.71 -15.87
C ASP A 388 34.31 13.37 -16.61
N ARG A 389 34.87 12.33 -15.99
CA ARG A 389 34.91 10.98 -16.57
C ARG A 389 33.51 10.42 -16.80
N PHE A 390 32.62 10.56 -15.81
CA PHE A 390 31.24 10.09 -15.93
C PHE A 390 30.52 10.76 -17.11
N VAL A 391 30.68 12.08 -17.26
CA VAL A 391 30.07 12.82 -18.38
C VAL A 391 30.66 12.37 -19.71
N ASP A 392 31.99 12.33 -19.84
CA ASP A 392 32.64 11.95 -21.10
C ASP A 392 32.25 10.53 -21.55
N GLU A 393 32.24 9.57 -20.63
CA GLU A 393 31.81 8.19 -20.90
C GLU A 393 30.32 8.10 -21.26
N SER A 394 29.45 8.82 -20.53
CA SER A 394 28.01 8.86 -20.82
C SER A 394 27.73 9.43 -22.20
N LEU A 395 28.39 10.53 -22.59
CA LEU A 395 28.21 11.15 -23.89
C LEU A 395 28.75 10.28 -25.04
N ALA A 396 29.86 9.56 -24.83
CA ALA A 396 30.36 8.60 -25.81
C ALA A 396 29.36 7.46 -26.07
N LEU A 397 28.74 6.92 -25.01
CA LEU A 397 27.70 5.90 -25.12
C LEU A 397 26.41 6.44 -25.75
N ALA A 398 26.01 7.66 -25.39
CA ALA A 398 24.82 8.31 -25.92
C ALA A 398 24.93 8.62 -27.42
N GLU A 399 26.11 9.03 -27.89
CA GLU A 399 26.42 9.23 -29.30
C GLU A 399 26.23 7.92 -30.09
N ALA A 400 26.73 6.81 -29.56
CA ALA A 400 26.62 5.50 -30.20
C ALA A 400 25.16 5.00 -30.34
N CYS A 401 24.22 5.58 -29.60
CA CYS A 401 22.79 5.27 -29.67
C CYS A 401 21.90 6.46 -30.05
N ASP A 402 22.45 7.48 -30.74
CA ASP A 402 21.74 8.65 -31.29
C ASP A 402 20.84 9.39 -30.26
N ARG A 403 21.39 9.59 -29.04
CA ARG A 403 20.69 10.19 -27.88
C ARG A 403 21.52 11.24 -27.14
N ARG A 404 22.58 11.75 -27.77
CA ARG A 404 23.50 12.70 -27.12
C ARG A 404 22.81 13.94 -26.53
N GLU A 405 22.01 14.65 -27.32
CA GLU A 405 21.39 15.92 -26.89
C GLU A 405 20.51 15.73 -25.65
N ILE A 406 19.68 14.68 -25.63
CA ILE A 406 18.85 14.39 -24.45
C ILE A 406 19.70 13.93 -23.26
N THR A 407 20.78 13.16 -23.47
CA THR A 407 21.71 12.79 -22.41
C THR A 407 22.40 14.02 -21.81
N GLU A 408 22.83 14.98 -22.62
CA GLU A 408 23.37 16.25 -22.16
C GLU A 408 22.34 16.97 -21.26
N GLN A 409 21.09 17.10 -21.69
CA GLN A 409 20.03 17.71 -20.89
C GLN A 409 19.79 16.97 -19.57
N ILE A 410 19.69 15.64 -19.57
CA ILE A 410 19.49 14.84 -18.34
C ILE A 410 20.65 15.03 -17.36
N ILE A 411 21.90 14.99 -17.83
CA ILE A 411 23.08 15.25 -16.99
C ILE A 411 23.02 16.69 -16.43
N GLY A 412 22.63 17.66 -17.26
CA GLY A 412 22.39 19.03 -16.84
C GLY A 412 21.39 19.13 -15.69
N GLN A 413 20.28 18.40 -15.78
CA GLN A 413 19.26 18.36 -14.72
C GLN A 413 19.84 17.80 -13.41
N MET A 414 20.60 16.70 -13.48
CA MET A 414 21.29 16.11 -12.33
C MET A 414 22.23 17.10 -11.63
N LEU A 415 22.97 17.91 -12.40
CA LEU A 415 23.89 18.92 -11.86
C LEU A 415 23.20 20.04 -11.07
N SER A 416 21.90 20.27 -11.25
CA SER A 416 21.16 21.32 -10.53
C SER A 416 20.99 21.04 -9.03
N HIS A 417 21.23 19.80 -8.58
CA HIS A 417 21.11 19.39 -7.19
C HIS A 417 22.43 19.46 -6.41
N VAL A 418 23.49 19.98 -7.05
CA VAL A 418 24.80 20.15 -6.41
C VAL A 418 24.74 21.17 -5.28
N SER A 419 25.59 20.98 -4.28
CA SER A 419 25.79 21.95 -3.21
C SER A 419 26.49 23.22 -3.69
N ASP A 420 26.58 24.20 -2.81
CA ASP A 420 27.41 25.38 -3.00
C ASP A 420 28.89 24.98 -3.14
N GLY A 421 29.66 25.85 -3.81
CA GLY A 421 31.11 25.72 -3.91
C GLY A 421 31.82 26.04 -2.61
N SER A 422 33.11 25.75 -2.58
CA SER A 422 33.97 26.05 -1.42
C SER A 422 34.08 27.56 -1.14
N ASP A 423 33.82 28.38 -2.15
CA ASP A 423 33.72 29.84 -2.09
C ASP A 423 32.34 30.37 -1.63
N GLY A 424 31.40 29.48 -1.30
CA GLY A 424 30.03 29.82 -0.91
C GLY A 424 29.14 30.27 -2.07
N VAL A 425 29.58 30.13 -3.33
CA VAL A 425 28.79 30.45 -4.52
C VAL A 425 28.22 29.16 -5.11
N TRP A 426 26.95 29.16 -5.46
CA TRP A 426 26.33 28.04 -6.17
C TRP A 426 26.44 28.21 -7.68
N PRO A 427 26.62 27.14 -8.49
CA PRO A 427 26.84 25.73 -8.09
C PRO A 427 28.30 25.44 -7.69
N HIS A 428 28.61 24.25 -7.15
CA HIS A 428 29.99 23.83 -6.87
C HIS A 428 30.91 23.91 -8.09
N GLU A 429 32.20 24.19 -7.87
CA GLU A 429 33.21 24.50 -8.89
C GLU A 429 33.34 23.42 -9.97
N GLY A 430 33.22 22.14 -9.58
CA GLY A 430 33.21 21.01 -10.52
C GLY A 430 32.06 21.07 -11.53
N ALA A 431 30.86 21.50 -11.12
CA ALA A 431 29.73 21.68 -12.02
C ALA A 431 29.91 22.92 -12.91
N ARG A 432 30.49 24.01 -12.38
CA ARG A 432 30.79 25.23 -13.16
C ARG A 432 31.70 24.92 -14.35
N ALA A 433 32.74 24.12 -14.11
CA ALA A 433 33.73 23.74 -15.11
C ALA A 433 33.13 22.97 -16.30
N LEU A 434 32.04 22.23 -16.09
CA LEU A 434 31.27 21.60 -17.16
C LEU A 434 30.31 22.57 -17.81
N LEU A 435 29.49 23.26 -17.01
CA LEU A 435 28.43 24.13 -17.49
C LEU A 435 28.98 25.29 -18.33
N ASP A 436 30.20 25.76 -18.09
CA ASP A 436 30.78 26.86 -18.87
C ASP A 436 31.43 26.45 -20.21
N ARG A 437 31.52 25.14 -20.51
CA ARG A 437 32.13 24.65 -21.76
C ARG A 437 31.29 25.03 -22.96
N GLU A 438 31.93 25.53 -24.02
CA GLU A 438 31.24 25.97 -25.25
C GLU A 438 30.35 24.88 -25.85
N ALA A 439 30.87 23.64 -25.93
CA ALA A 439 30.20 22.50 -26.54
C ALA A 439 28.99 21.96 -25.77
N PHE A 440 28.74 22.43 -24.53
CA PHE A 440 27.74 21.87 -23.61
C PHE A 440 26.52 22.81 -23.48
N GLU A 441 25.93 23.19 -24.61
CA GLU A 441 24.72 24.02 -24.66
C GLU A 441 23.48 23.26 -24.16
N ASP A 442 23.26 22.03 -24.64
CA ASP A 442 22.15 21.19 -24.19
C ASP A 442 22.28 20.81 -22.71
N LEU A 443 23.51 20.60 -22.23
CA LEU A 443 23.78 20.34 -20.82
C LEU A 443 23.44 21.56 -19.96
N ARG A 444 23.82 22.78 -20.37
CA ARG A 444 23.35 24.00 -19.70
C ARG A 444 21.83 24.17 -19.77
N LEU A 445 21.21 23.83 -20.89
CA LEU A 445 19.76 23.91 -21.04
C LEU A 445 19.05 23.00 -20.04
N GLY A 446 19.49 21.74 -19.91
CA GLY A 446 18.97 20.81 -18.92
C GLY A 446 19.09 21.32 -17.49
N PHE A 447 20.24 21.92 -17.15
CA PHE A 447 20.47 22.56 -15.86
C PHE A 447 19.48 23.70 -15.57
N VAL A 448 19.26 24.58 -16.55
CA VAL A 448 18.26 25.66 -16.46
C VAL A 448 16.84 25.13 -16.31
N ILE A 449 16.46 24.10 -17.08
CA ILE A 449 15.15 23.46 -16.99
C ILE A 449 14.92 22.94 -15.55
N GLN A 450 15.91 22.25 -14.99
CA GLN A 450 15.74 21.68 -13.65
C GLN A 450 15.71 22.73 -12.54
N ILE A 451 16.38 23.87 -12.70
CA ILE A 451 16.23 25.00 -11.78
C ILE A 451 14.76 25.43 -11.65
N HIS A 452 14.02 25.45 -12.76
CA HIS A 452 12.59 25.75 -12.74
C HIS A 452 11.76 24.61 -12.14
N ASN A 453 12.07 23.35 -12.48
CA ASN A 453 11.37 22.18 -11.93
C ASN A 453 11.54 22.05 -10.41
N ASN A 454 12.71 22.38 -9.88
CA ASN A 454 13.01 22.34 -8.44
C ASN A 454 12.13 23.27 -7.60
N ARG A 455 11.44 24.24 -8.23
CA ARG A 455 10.46 25.10 -7.55
C ARG A 455 9.23 24.31 -7.07
N GLY A 456 8.79 23.33 -7.85
CA GLY A 456 7.59 22.55 -7.58
C GLY A 456 6.30 23.38 -7.48
N VAL A 457 5.28 22.79 -6.85
CA VAL A 457 3.98 23.45 -6.62
C VAL A 457 4.14 24.54 -5.57
N HIS A 458 3.76 25.76 -5.94
CA HIS A 458 3.77 26.94 -5.07
C HIS A 458 2.41 27.65 -5.10
N SER A 459 2.17 28.49 -4.11
CA SER A 459 0.98 29.34 -4.04
C SER A 459 1.32 30.74 -4.52
N ALA A 460 0.32 31.48 -5.01
CA ALA A 460 0.53 32.86 -5.45
C ALA A 460 0.93 33.77 -4.26
N THR A 461 1.94 34.60 -4.47
CA THR A 461 2.55 35.55 -3.53
C THR A 461 2.61 36.99 -4.07
N ASP A 462 1.77 37.35 -5.05
CA ASP A 462 1.83 38.61 -5.79
C ASP A 462 3.21 38.86 -6.45
N GLY A 463 3.90 37.78 -6.82
CA GLY A 463 5.24 37.85 -7.41
C GLY A 463 6.38 38.08 -6.40
N ALA A 464 6.15 37.97 -5.09
CA ALA A 464 7.20 38.21 -4.09
C ALA A 464 8.28 37.12 -4.10
N GLU A 465 7.87 35.85 -4.17
CA GLU A 465 8.80 34.72 -4.25
C GLU A 465 9.62 34.74 -5.55
N GLU A 466 9.01 35.05 -6.68
CA GLU A 466 9.66 35.18 -7.97
C GLU A 466 10.74 36.25 -7.95
N ARG A 467 10.47 37.42 -7.33
CA ARG A 467 11.48 38.47 -7.17
C ARG A 467 12.66 38.01 -6.32
N ALA A 468 12.40 37.22 -5.28
CA ALA A 468 13.47 36.67 -4.44
C ALA A 468 14.32 35.64 -5.21
N LEU A 469 13.70 34.77 -6.00
CA LEU A 469 14.38 33.82 -6.88
C LEU A 469 15.21 34.55 -7.96
N ALA A 470 14.64 35.55 -8.61
CA ALA A 470 15.35 36.38 -9.57
C ALA A 470 16.59 37.04 -8.95
N ALA A 471 16.45 37.67 -7.79
CA ALA A 471 17.56 38.30 -7.07
C ALA A 471 18.65 37.28 -6.71
N ARG A 472 18.27 36.07 -6.27
CA ARG A 472 19.21 34.98 -5.96
C ARG A 472 20.01 34.55 -7.19
N TYR A 473 19.35 34.23 -8.29
CA TYR A 473 20.05 33.76 -9.50
C TYR A 473 20.87 34.88 -10.15
N ARG A 474 20.44 36.14 -10.04
CA ARG A 474 21.24 37.31 -10.44
C ARG A 474 22.52 37.43 -9.63
N ALA A 475 22.44 37.28 -8.30
CA ALA A 475 23.62 37.33 -7.45
C ALA A 475 24.63 36.22 -7.78
N HIS A 476 24.15 35.00 -8.10
CA HIS A 476 25.02 33.92 -8.58
C HIS A 476 25.63 34.26 -9.95
N ALA A 477 24.85 34.80 -10.90
CA ALA A 477 25.38 35.21 -12.20
C ALA A 477 26.48 36.28 -12.07
N ASP A 478 26.25 37.32 -11.25
CA ASP A 478 27.22 38.40 -11.02
C ASP A 478 28.52 37.89 -10.40
N ALA A 479 28.43 36.96 -9.45
CA ALA A 479 29.60 36.35 -8.81
C ALA A 479 30.44 35.50 -9.78
N LEU A 480 29.81 34.94 -10.81
CA LEU A 480 30.45 34.01 -11.75
C LEU A 480 30.86 34.65 -13.08
N MET A 481 30.43 35.89 -13.38
CA MET A 481 30.53 36.51 -14.70
C MET A 481 31.96 36.60 -15.27
N LEU A 482 32.97 36.78 -14.41
CA LEU A 482 34.36 36.95 -14.85
C LEU A 482 35.03 35.64 -15.24
N ASP A 483 34.77 34.57 -14.48
CA ASP A 483 35.45 33.28 -14.63
C ASP A 483 34.62 32.26 -15.42
N TRP A 484 33.29 32.39 -15.37
CA TRP A 484 32.32 31.44 -15.97
C TRP A 484 31.21 32.19 -16.74
N PRO A 485 31.55 32.89 -17.83
CA PRO A 485 30.64 33.81 -18.51
C PRO A 485 29.42 33.13 -19.16
N ARG A 486 29.52 31.89 -19.63
CA ARG A 486 28.39 31.17 -20.25
C ARG A 486 27.40 30.68 -19.20
N LEU A 487 27.89 30.15 -18.09
CA LEU A 487 27.05 29.79 -16.94
C LEU A 487 26.38 31.03 -16.34
N ALA A 488 27.14 32.12 -16.14
CA ALA A 488 26.58 33.39 -15.68
C ALA A 488 25.47 33.90 -16.61
N GLY A 489 25.67 33.81 -17.93
CA GLY A 489 24.63 34.12 -18.91
C GLY A 489 23.35 33.29 -18.72
N ALA A 490 23.47 31.97 -18.53
CA ALA A 490 22.33 31.08 -18.31
C ALA A 490 21.58 31.40 -17.00
N LEU A 491 22.30 31.65 -15.90
CA LEU A 491 21.70 32.07 -14.63
C LEU A 491 21.02 33.44 -14.73
N ASN A 492 21.58 34.34 -15.54
CA ASN A 492 20.97 35.62 -15.81
C ASN A 492 19.65 35.44 -16.57
N SER A 493 19.57 34.54 -17.55
CA SER A 493 18.30 34.21 -18.22
C SER A 493 17.25 33.64 -17.25
N VAL A 494 17.64 32.74 -16.34
CA VAL A 494 16.75 32.23 -15.28
C VAL A 494 16.18 33.37 -14.43
N ALA A 495 17.01 34.33 -14.04
CA ALA A 495 16.57 35.45 -13.23
C ALA A 495 15.64 36.41 -14.01
N GLU A 496 15.87 36.62 -15.31
CA GLU A 496 14.93 37.36 -16.18
C GLU A 496 13.58 36.63 -16.31
N ASP A 497 13.59 35.31 -16.39
CA ASP A 497 12.37 34.49 -16.42
C ASP A 497 11.52 34.66 -15.15
N TYR A 498 12.16 34.61 -13.98
CA TYR A 498 11.47 34.87 -12.72
C TYR A 498 10.96 36.31 -12.62
N GLU A 499 11.67 37.31 -13.12
CA GLU A 499 11.17 38.69 -13.17
C GLU A 499 9.90 38.82 -14.04
N ARG A 500 9.88 38.14 -15.19
CA ARG A 500 8.68 38.07 -16.05
C ARG A 500 7.51 37.38 -15.34
N GLN A 501 7.77 36.29 -14.62
CA GLN A 501 6.75 35.59 -13.83
C GLN A 501 6.21 36.49 -12.70
N ALA A 502 7.08 37.19 -11.97
CA ALA A 502 6.70 38.12 -10.91
C ALA A 502 5.73 39.21 -11.41
N GLN A 503 6.01 39.76 -12.59
CA GLN A 503 5.15 40.77 -13.22
C GLN A 503 3.77 40.21 -13.58
N ARG A 504 3.72 39.02 -14.19
CA ARG A 504 2.46 38.36 -14.53
C ARG A 504 1.62 38.10 -13.29
N GLU A 505 2.23 37.54 -12.25
CA GLU A 505 1.51 37.19 -11.03
C GLU A 505 1.02 38.45 -10.27
N SER A 506 1.83 39.51 -10.20
CA SER A 506 1.40 40.79 -9.65
C SER A 506 0.18 41.38 -10.38
N VAL A 507 0.09 41.22 -11.70
CA VAL A 507 -1.06 41.66 -12.50
C VAL A 507 -2.27 40.78 -12.24
N GLU A 508 -2.11 39.45 -12.27
CA GLU A 508 -3.19 38.50 -11.99
C GLU A 508 -3.77 38.66 -10.58
N SER A 509 -2.93 38.81 -9.57
CA SER A 509 -3.36 39.07 -8.20
C SER A 509 -4.15 40.36 -8.05
N ARG A 510 -3.76 41.42 -8.80
CA ARG A 510 -4.51 42.69 -8.81
C ARG A 510 -5.89 42.49 -9.43
N LEU A 511 -5.97 41.80 -10.57
CA LEU A 511 -7.23 41.49 -11.24
C LEU A 511 -8.15 40.64 -10.35
N ARG A 512 -7.60 39.66 -9.62
CA ARG A 512 -8.37 38.83 -8.65
C ARG A 512 -8.91 39.61 -7.45
N ARG A 513 -8.33 40.77 -7.11
CA ARG A 513 -8.84 41.65 -6.05
C ARG A 513 -9.91 42.63 -6.54
N GLU A 514 -9.96 42.87 -7.85
CA GLU A 514 -10.90 43.79 -8.50
C GLU A 514 -12.21 43.11 -8.96
N ILE A 515 -12.21 41.77 -9.02
CA ILE A 515 -13.37 40.88 -9.24
C ILE A 515 -13.90 40.41 -7.90
#